data_AF-A0A653F3R9-F1
#
_entry.id   AF-A0A653F3R9-F1
#
_cell.length_a   1.000
_cell.length_b   1.000
_cell.length_c   1.000
_cell.angle_alpha   90.00
_cell.angle_beta   90.00
_cell.angle_gamma   90.00
#
_symmetry.space_group_name_H-M   'P 1'
#
loop_
_entity.id
_entity.type
_entity.pdbx_description
1 polymer ?
#
loop_
_entity_poly.entity_id
_entity_poly.type
_entity_poly.pdbx_seq_one_letter_code
_entity_poly.pdbx_strand_id
1 'polypeptide(L)' 'MESAIGLYKTELIDRHQSWTGRAEVERETAAWVHWYNTDRLHSSLSYQSPIDYEAQYRNDAASTPEVA' A
#
# COMPACT_ATOMS: atom_id res chain seq x y z
N MET A 1 7.39 8.48 -11.50
CA MET A 1 6.38 7.56 -10.95
C MET A 1 7.13 6.44 -10.26
N GLU A 2 7.05 6.35 -8.93
CA GLU A 2 7.62 5.23 -8.20
C GLU A 2 6.59 4.10 -8.19
N SER A 3 7.01 2.90 -8.57
CA SER A 3 6.13 1.73 -8.56
C SER A 3 6.09 1.13 -7.16
N ALA A 4 4.95 0.56 -6.74
CA ALA A 4 4.82 -0.12 -5.45
C ALA A 4 5.91 -1.20 -5.24
N ILE A 5 6.26 -1.94 -6.30
CA ILE A 5 7.34 -2.93 -6.26
C ILE A 5 8.74 -2.32 -6.10
N GLY A 6 8.96 -1.11 -6.63
CA GLY A 6 10.21 -0.37 -6.45
C GLY A 6 10.35 0.08 -4.99
N LEU A 7 9.29 0.64 -4.43
CA LEU A 7 9.22 1.04 -3.03
C LEU A 7 9.41 -0.15 -2.08
N TYR A 8 8.75 -1.28 -2.35
CA TYR A 8 8.93 -2.51 -1.61
C TYR A 8 10.41 -2.96 -1.56
N LYS A 9 11.09 -2.92 -2.72
CA LYS A 9 12.50 -3.28 -2.79
C LYS A 9 13.38 -2.31 -2.01
N THR A 10 13.18 -1.00 -2.16
CA THR A 10 14.02 0.02 -1.51
C THR A 10 13.78 0.10 0.00
N GLU A 11 12.53 0.03 0.45
CA GLU A 11 12.19 0.29 1.86
C GLU A 11 12.26 -0.94 2.74
N LEU A 12 11.98 -2.13 2.18
CA LEU A 12 12.00 -3.37 2.93
C LEU A 12 13.26 -4.19 2.61
N ILE A 13 13.42 -4.57 1.34
CA ILE A 13 14.44 -5.56 0.94
C ILE A 13 15.86 -5.01 1.05
N ASP A 14 16.11 -3.81 0.51
CA ASP A 14 17.43 -3.18 0.47
C ASP A 14 17.84 -2.59 1.82
N ARG A 15 16.85 -2.16 2.61
CA ARG A 15 17.07 -1.60 3.95
C ARG A 15 17.49 -2.67 4.98
N HIS A 16 17.08 -3.92 4.78
CA HIS A 16 17.49 -5.05 5.61
C HIS A 16 18.75 -5.71 5.03
N GLN A 17 19.85 -5.59 5.77
CA GLN A 17 21.19 -6.01 5.32
C GLN A 17 21.38 -7.53 5.34
N SER A 18 20.61 -8.26 6.17
CA SER A 18 20.65 -9.72 6.26
C SER A 18 19.28 -10.26 6.66
N TRP A 19 18.88 -11.34 5.98
CA TRP A 19 17.66 -12.07 6.25
C TRP A 19 18.03 -13.46 6.78
N THR A 20 17.44 -13.87 7.89
CA THR A 20 17.74 -15.16 8.54
C THR A 20 17.06 -16.33 7.82
N GLY A 21 16.03 -16.03 7.01
CA GLY A 21 15.37 -17.00 6.16
C GLY A 21 14.04 -16.52 5.59
N ARG A 22 13.39 -17.38 4.81
CA ARG A 22 12.14 -17.06 4.10
C ARG A 22 11.00 -16.63 5.04
N ALA A 23 10.87 -17.28 6.20
CA ALA A 23 9.81 -16.97 7.17
C ALA A 23 9.94 -15.55 7.74
N GLU A 24 11.16 -15.02 7.84
CA GLU A 24 11.38 -13.63 8.25
C GLU A 24 10.93 -12.68 7.14
N VAL A 25 11.35 -12.93 5.90
CA VAL A 25 10.91 -12.14 4.75
C VAL A 25 9.39 -12.10 4.66
N GLU A 26 8.71 -13.24 4.76
CA GLU A 26 7.24 -13.31 4.68
C GLU A 26 6.54 -12.48 5.77
N ARG A 27 7.06 -12.49 7.00
CA ARG A 27 6.54 -11.69 8.11
C ARG A 27 6.72 -10.19 7.85
N GLU A 28 7.93 -9.79 7.47
CA GLU A 28 8.25 -8.38 7.24
C GLU A 28 7.52 -7.85 5.99
N THR A 29 7.32 -8.69 4.96
CA THR A 29 6.47 -8.38 3.81
C THR A 29 5.03 -8.13 4.25
N ALA A 30 4.46 -8.98 5.11
CA ALA A 30 3.09 -8.79 5.60
C ALA A 30 2.96 -7.48 6.39
N ALA A 31 3.94 -7.16 7.24
CA ALA A 31 3.99 -5.90 7.98
C ALA A 31 4.09 -4.68 7.03
N TRP A 32 4.97 -4.75 6.03
CA TRP A 32 5.13 -3.69 5.04
C TRP A 32 3.85 -3.48 4.22
N VAL A 33 3.18 -4.55 3.78
CA VAL A 33 1.91 -4.46 3.03
C VAL A 33 0.80 -3.87 3.90
N HIS A 34 0.73 -4.24 5.18
CA HIS A 34 -0.22 -3.64 6.10
C HIS A 34 -0.01 -2.12 6.19
N TRP A 35 1.21 -1.70 6.53
CA TRP A 35 1.58 -0.28 6.60
C TRP A 35 1.32 0.47 5.29
N TYR A 36 1.71 -0.12 4.14
CA TYR A 36 1.50 0.46 2.83
C TYR A 36 0.02 0.76 2.57
N ASN A 37 -0.87 -0.15 2.96
CA ASN A 37 -2.30 -0.01 2.67
C ASN A 37 -3.05 0.87 3.68
N THR A 38 -2.64 0.87 4.95
CA THR A 38 -3.41 1.54 6.03
C THR A 38 -2.88 2.92 6.41
N ASP A 39 -1.57 3.14 6.33
CA ASP A 39 -0.92 4.28 6.98
C ASP A 39 -0.07 5.11 6.01
N ARG A 40 0.48 4.47 4.97
CA ARG A 40 1.31 5.16 3.99
C ARG A 40 0.51 6.18 3.20
N LEU A 41 0.92 7.45 3.31
CA LEU A 41 0.35 8.54 2.53
C LEU A 41 0.97 8.61 1.13
N HIS A 42 0.11 8.71 0.12
CA HIS A 42 0.53 8.90 -1.27
C HIS A 42 0.12 10.28 -1.78
N SER A 43 1.09 11.07 -2.26
CA SER A 43 0.81 12.38 -2.85
C SER A 43 -0.10 12.29 -4.09
N SER A 44 -0.02 11.18 -4.83
CA SER A 44 -0.92 10.87 -5.94
C SER A 44 -2.35 10.53 -5.51
N LEU A 45 -2.56 10.16 -4.26
CA LEU A 45 -3.87 9.88 -3.65
C LEU A 45 -4.31 11.04 -2.74
N SER A 46 -3.89 12.28 -3.03
CA SER A 46 -4.20 13.46 -2.22
C SER A 46 -3.76 13.33 -0.75
N TYR A 47 -2.62 12.66 -0.52
CA TYR A 47 -2.09 12.36 0.82
C TYR A 47 -3.03 11.51 1.67
N GLN A 48 -3.68 10.53 1.05
CA GLN A 48 -4.46 9.50 1.73
C GLN A 48 -3.77 8.14 1.66
N SER A 49 -4.16 7.24 2.57
CA SER A 49 -3.80 5.82 2.47
C SER A 49 -4.55 5.16 1.31
N PRO A 50 -4.02 4.08 0.72
CA PRO A 50 -4.73 3.33 -0.32
C PRO A 50 -6.11 2.83 0.11
N ILE A 51 -6.25 2.38 1.37
CA ILE A 51 -7.54 1.93 1.91
C ILE A 51 -8.53 3.08 2.03
N ASP A 52 -8.11 4.23 2.54
CA ASP A 52 -8.98 5.40 2.67
C ASP A 52 -9.45 5.89 1.31
N TYR A 53 -8.54 5.94 0.34
CA TYR A 53 -8.85 6.33 -1.03
C TYR A 53 -9.86 5.37 -1.67
N GLU A 54 -9.64 4.06 -1.52
CA GLU A 54 -10.55 3.03 -2.04
C GLU A 54 -11.94 3.09 -1.37
N ALA A 55 -11.97 3.30 -0.05
CA ALA A 55 -13.22 3.45 0.71
C ALA A 55 -14.03 4.67 0.23
N GLN A 56 -13.36 5.81 0.03
CA GLN A 56 -13.99 7.02 -0.53
C GLN A 56 -14.51 6.77 -1.94
N TYR A 57 -13.69 6.16 -2.81
CA TYR A 57 -14.09 5.82 -4.17
C TYR A 57 -15.34 4.92 -4.21
N ARG A 58 -15.39 3.87 -3.36
CA ARG A 58 -16.57 3.00 -3.26
C ARG A 58 -17.81 3.73 -2.78
N ASN A 59 -17.68 4.64 -1.81
CA ASN A 59 -18.81 5.42 -1.30
C ASN A 59 -19.35 6.38 -2.37
N ASP A 60 -18.46 7.01 -3.15
CA ASP A 60 -18.84 7.92 -4.24
C ASP A 60 -19.51 7.15 -5.40
N ALA A 61 -18.96 5.99 -5.76
CA ALA A 61 -19.55 5.08 -6.75
C ALA A 61 -20.92 4.55 -6.31
N ALA A 62 -21.11 4.25 -5.02
CA ALA A 62 -22.41 3.83 -4.48
C ALA A 62 -23.44 4.96 -4.39
N SER A 63 -22.97 6.21 -4.37
CA SER A 63 -23.83 7.42 -4.32
C SER A 63 -24.22 7.94 -5.70
N THR A 64 -23.62 7.42 -6.76
CA THR A 64 -23.96 7.75 -8.15
C THR A 64 -24.97 6.71 -8.64
N PRO A 65 -26.26 7.03 -8.83
CA PRO A 65 -27.16 6.10 -9.49
C PRO A 65 -26.64 5.92 -10.93
N GLU A 66 -26.39 4.67 -11.30
CA GLU A 66 -26.15 4.26 -12.68
C GLU A 66 -27.32 4.79 -13.52
N VAL A 67 -27.08 5.84 -14.30
CA VAL A 67 -28.07 6.39 -15.23
C VAL A 67 -28.24 5.37 -16.35
N ALA A 68 -29.34 4.62 -16.28
CA ALA A 68 -29.86 3.76 -17.33
C ALA A 68 -30.42 4.55 -18.51
#